data_AF-A0A561WG35-F1
#
_entry.id   AF-A0A561WG35-F1
#
_cell.length_a   1.000
_cell.length_b   1.000
_cell.length_c   1.000
_cell.angle_alpha   90.00
_cell.angle_beta   90.00
_cell.angle_gamma   90.00
#
_symmetry.space_group_name_H-M   'P 1'
#
loop_
_entity.id
_entity.type
_entity.pdbx_description
1 polymer ?
#
loop_
_entity_poly.entity_id
_entity_poly.type
_entity_poly.pdbx_seq_one_letter_code
_entity_poly.pdbx_strand_id
1 'polypeptide(L)'
;MRGGIAGLLAPLAAVYDEWKRLLKLAGLRDGRLHDARHTAATVLLILGVAERAVMGIMGWSNSAMAARYQHLTAQVRRDIAQRVGGLLWDNPTEDRKPAS
;
A
#
# COMPACT_ATOMS: atom_id res chain seq x y z
N MET A 1 36.31 33.28 1.25
CA MET A 1 36.47 32.06 0.43
C MET A 1 35.86 30.87 1.16
N ARG A 2 35.06 30.05 0.45
CA ARG A 2 34.45 28.74 0.83
C ARG A 2 33.15 28.77 1.66
N GLY A 3 32.06 29.27 1.07
CA GLY A 3 30.69 28.84 1.43
C GLY A 3 30.40 27.52 0.73
N GLY A 4 30.53 26.41 1.46
CA GLY A 4 30.39 25.06 0.91
C GLY A 4 28.95 24.54 1.03
N ILE A 5 28.48 23.92 -0.05
CA ILE A 5 27.37 22.97 -0.27
C ILE A 5 26.87 22.07 0.90
N ALA A 6 27.49 22.11 2.08
CA ALA A 6 27.14 21.31 3.25
C ALA A 6 25.80 21.69 3.90
N GLY A 7 25.34 22.94 3.78
CA GLY A 7 24.07 23.39 4.39
C GLY A 7 22.81 22.82 3.73
N LEU A 8 22.89 22.35 2.49
CA LEU A 8 21.72 21.87 1.72
C LEU A 8 21.45 20.36 1.90
N LEU A 9 22.45 19.59 2.37
CA LEU A 9 22.37 18.13 2.54
C LEU A 9 21.98 17.69 3.96
N ALA A 10 22.12 18.58 4.95
CA ALA A 10 21.71 18.34 6.34
C ALA A 10 20.25 17.86 6.52
N PRO A 11 19.24 18.37 5.78
CA PRO A 11 17.87 17.90 5.96
C PRO A 11 17.65 16.47 5.43
N LEU A 12 18.37 16.07 4.38
CA LEU A 12 18.26 14.71 3.83
C LEU A 12 18.93 13.67 4.72
N ALA A 13 20.08 14.01 5.32
CA ALA A 13 20.77 13.14 6.27
C ALA A 13 19.92 12.92 7.54
N ALA A 14 19.32 13.98 8.09
CA ALA A 14 18.45 13.88 9.26
C ALA A 14 17.21 12.99 9.02
N VAL A 15 16.58 13.09 7.85
CA VAL A 15 15.44 12.24 7.46
C VAL A 15 15.87 10.78 7.30
N TYR A 16 17.05 10.54 6.76
CA TYR A 16 17.60 9.19 6.62
C TYR A 16 17.89 8.55 7.98
N ASP A 17 18.54 9.27 8.89
CA ASP A 17 18.90 8.77 10.21
C ASP A 17 17.67 8.47 11.06
N GLU A 18 16.68 9.36 11.06
CA GLU A 18 15.42 9.12 11.77
C GLU A 18 14.66 7.94 11.17
N TRP A 19 14.64 7.79 9.83
CA TRP A 19 14.06 6.62 9.19
C TRP A 19 14.71 5.31 9.66
N LYS A 20 16.05 5.26 9.71
CA LYS A 20 16.77 4.08 10.21
C LYS A 20 16.48 3.82 11.69
N ARG A 21 16.35 4.88 12.50
CA ARG A 21 15.95 4.77 13.91
C ARG A 21 14.55 4.15 14.05
N LEU A 22 13.59 4.61 13.26
CA LEU A 22 12.22 4.10 13.25
C LEU A 22 12.15 2.62 12.84
N LEU A 23 12.90 2.21 11.82
CA LEU A 23 12.98 0.80 11.42
C LEU A 23 13.46 -0.09 12.57
N LYS A 24 14.52 0.34 13.28
CA LYS A 24 15.05 -0.38 14.43
C LYS A 24 14.04 -0.46 15.58
N LEU A 25 13.35 0.63 15.88
CA LEU A 25 12.31 0.67 16.92
C LEU A 25 11.12 -0.24 16.59
N ALA A 26 10.76 -0.33 15.31
CA ALA A 26 9.69 -1.21 14.83
C ALA A 26 10.13 -2.69 14.70
N GLY A 27 11.39 -3.02 14.97
CA GLY A 27 11.93 -4.37 14.79
C GLY A 27 11.97 -4.83 13.32
N LEU A 28 11.97 -3.88 12.38
CA LEU A 28 11.95 -4.15 10.95
C LEU A 28 13.38 -4.29 10.39
N ARG A 29 13.52 -5.09 9.34
CA ARG A 29 14.78 -5.20 8.57
C ARG A 29 15.20 -3.85 8.01
N ASP A 30 16.48 -3.73 7.69
CA ASP A 30 16.97 -2.52 7.05
C ASP A 30 16.30 -2.32 5.68
N GLY A 31 15.73 -1.14 5.48
CA GLY A 31 14.90 -0.81 4.33
C GLY A 31 15.10 0.63 3.88
N ARG A 32 14.75 0.93 2.62
CA ARG A 32 14.80 2.31 2.10
C ARG A 32 13.46 3.00 2.40
N LEU A 33 13.52 4.30 2.66
CA LEU A 33 12.30 5.13 2.84
C LEU A 33 11.36 5.04 1.62
N HIS A 34 11.94 4.91 0.44
CA HIS A 34 11.20 4.72 -0.80
C HIS A 34 10.38 3.42 -0.83
N ASP A 35 10.85 2.35 -0.18
CA ASP A 35 10.11 1.08 -0.11
C ASP A 35 8.85 1.23 0.75
N ALA A 36 8.94 2.00 1.84
CA ALA A 36 7.78 2.34 2.66
C ALA A 36 6.76 3.17 1.88
N ARG A 37 7.22 4.10 1.03
CA ARG A 37 6.35 4.84 0.10
C ARG A 37 5.64 3.90 -0.88
N HIS A 38 6.34 2.90 -1.40
CA HIS A 38 5.71 1.86 -2.23
C HIS A 38 4.67 1.04 -1.46
N THR A 39 4.98 0.63 -0.24
CA THR A 39 4.04 -0.11 0.62
C THR A 39 2.78 0.72 0.91
N ALA A 40 2.93 2.00 1.24
CA ALA A 40 1.80 2.90 1.47
C ALA A 40 0.87 3.00 0.25
N ALA A 41 1.43 3.16 -0.96
CA ALA A 41 0.65 3.16 -2.19
C ALA A 41 -0.14 1.86 -2.38
N THR A 42 0.51 0.71 -2.20
CA THR A 42 -0.15 -0.60 -2.29
C THR A 42 -1.26 -0.74 -1.27
N VAL A 43 -1.04 -0.37 0.00
CA VAL A 43 -2.04 -0.46 1.06
C VAL A 43 -3.26 0.40 0.75
N LEU A 44 -3.07 1.67 0.36
CA LEU A 44 -4.17 2.57 0.02
C LEU A 44 -5.03 2.04 -1.13
N LEU A 45 -4.40 1.43 -2.13
CA LEU A 45 -5.08 0.85 -3.28
C LEU A 45 -5.81 -0.46 -2.94
N ILE A 46 -5.23 -1.30 -2.08
CA ILE A 46 -5.90 -2.49 -1.54
C ILE A 46 -7.14 -2.09 -0.73
N LEU A 47 -7.06 -1.02 0.05
CA LEU A 47 -8.19 -0.47 0.82
C LEU A 47 -9.25 0.20 -0.08
N GLY A 48 -9.05 0.25 -1.39
CA GLY A 48 -10.02 0.79 -2.34
C GLY A 48 -10.14 2.32 -2.30
N VAL A 49 -9.15 3.03 -1.75
CA VAL A 49 -9.13 4.50 -1.74
C VAL A 49 -9.16 5.01 -3.18
N ALA A 50 -10.00 6.01 -3.45
CA ALA A 50 -10.19 6.58 -4.78
C ALA A 50 -8.86 7.03 -5.38
N GLU A 51 -8.63 6.73 -6.67
CA GLU A 51 -7.35 6.97 -7.35
C GLU A 51 -6.88 8.43 -7.21
N ARG A 52 -7.77 9.41 -7.35
CA ARG A 52 -7.42 10.83 -7.16
C ARG A 52 -6.96 11.16 -5.74
N ALA A 53 -7.56 10.55 -4.73
CA ALA A 53 -7.15 10.73 -3.34
C ALA A 53 -5.77 10.09 -3.10
N VAL A 54 -5.52 8.90 -3.66
CA VAL A 54 -4.20 8.26 -3.62
C VAL A 54 -3.16 9.14 -4.32
N MET A 55 -3.45 9.69 -5.50
CA MET A 55 -2.54 10.61 -6.19
C MET A 55 -2.23 11.85 -5.35
N GLY A 56 -3.22 12.42 -4.66
CA GLY A 56 -3.02 13.54 -3.73
C GLY A 56 -2.12 13.19 -2.55
N ILE A 57 -2.43 12.08 -1.84
CA ILE A 57 -1.64 11.61 -0.69
C ILE A 57 -0.20 11.27 -1.11
N MET A 58 -0.06 10.63 -2.27
CA MET A 58 1.23 10.20 -2.80
C MET A 58 1.96 11.30 -3.57
N GLY A 59 1.41 12.52 -3.69
CA GLY A 59 2.01 13.63 -4.43
C GLY A 59 2.33 13.30 -5.89
N TRP A 60 1.55 12.43 -6.53
CA TRP A 60 1.75 12.05 -7.93
C TRP A 60 1.02 13.01 -8.85
N SER A 61 1.77 13.60 -9.79
CA SER A 61 1.21 14.46 -10.84
C SER A 61 0.74 13.70 -12.08
N ASN A 62 1.10 12.41 -12.21
CA ASN A 62 0.80 11.59 -13.38
C ASN A 62 0.10 10.27 -12.99
N SER A 63 -1.03 9.98 -13.64
CA SER A 63 -1.82 8.75 -13.46
C SER A 63 -1.06 7.47 -13.87
N ALA A 64 -0.01 7.57 -14.69
CA ALA A 64 0.87 6.43 -15.00
C ALA A 64 1.47 5.80 -13.74
N MET A 65 1.67 6.59 -12.66
CA MET A 65 2.13 6.06 -11.37
C MET A 65 1.06 5.21 -10.68
N ALA A 66 -0.22 5.57 -10.78
CA ALA A 66 -1.33 4.76 -10.27
C ALA A 66 -1.53 3.48 -11.11
N ALA A 67 -1.38 3.58 -12.43
CA ALA A 67 -1.45 2.44 -13.35
C ALA A 67 -0.49 1.30 -12.97
N ARG A 68 0.71 1.62 -12.47
CA ARG A 68 1.70 0.62 -12.00
C ARG A 68 1.15 -0.32 -10.93
N TYR A 69 0.13 0.08 -10.19
CA TYR A 69 -0.47 -0.71 -9.12
C TYR A 69 -1.89 -1.21 -9.44
N GLN A 70 -2.45 -0.87 -10.61
CA GLN A 70 -3.79 -1.32 -11.00
C GLN A 70 -3.91 -2.85 -11.11
N HIS A 71 -2.80 -3.57 -11.35
CA HIS A 71 -2.83 -5.03 -11.32
C HIS A 71 -3.15 -5.59 -9.92
N LEU A 72 -2.71 -4.91 -8.84
CA LEU A 72 -3.00 -5.30 -7.46
C LEU A 72 -4.46 -5.06 -7.10
N THR A 73 -5.04 -3.96 -7.57
CA THR A 73 -6.47 -3.68 -7.35
C THR A 73 -7.36 -4.67 -8.07
N ALA A 74 -6.97 -5.16 -9.26
CA ALA A 74 -7.71 -6.20 -9.96
C ALA A 74 -7.76 -7.51 -9.17
N GLN A 75 -6.66 -7.91 -8.51
CA GLN A 75 -6.63 -9.10 -7.66
C GLN A 75 -7.49 -8.92 -6.41
N VAL A 76 -7.37 -7.78 -5.72
CA VAL A 76 -8.21 -7.47 -4.54
C VAL A 76 -9.69 -7.45 -4.90
N ARG A 77 -10.06 -6.87 -6.05
CA ARG A 77 -11.45 -6.86 -6.52
C ARG A 77 -11.97 -8.27 -6.79
N ARG A 78 -11.15 -9.17 -7.35
CA ARG A 78 -11.52 -10.58 -7.54
C ARG A 78 -11.72 -11.29 -6.21
N ASP A 79 -10.81 -11.11 -5.25
CA ASP A 79 -10.95 -11.69 -3.90
C ASP A 79 -12.22 -11.18 -3.19
N ILE A 80 -12.52 -9.88 -3.29
CA ILE A 80 -13.77 -9.31 -2.76
C ILE A 80 -14.98 -9.92 -3.47
N ALA A 81 -14.98 -9.98 -4.81
CA ALA A 81 -16.08 -10.55 -5.58
C ALA A 81 -16.32 -12.04 -5.25
N GLN A 82 -15.25 -12.82 -5.02
CA GLN A 82 -15.36 -14.22 -4.58
C GLN A 82 -15.95 -14.32 -3.18
N ARG A 83 -15.50 -13.50 -2.22
CA ARG A 83 -16.03 -13.49 -0.86
C ARG A 83 -17.51 -13.08 -0.83
N VAL A 84 -17.87 -12.04 -1.57
CA VAL A 84 -19.27 -11.57 -1.68
C VAL A 84 -20.12 -12.62 -2.40
N GLY A 85 -19.60 -13.22 -3.47
CA GLY A 85 -20.27 -14.31 -4.18
C GLY A 85 -20.55 -15.50 -3.28
N GLY A 86 -19.56 -15.96 -2.51
CA GLY A 86 -19.74 -17.02 -1.52
C GLY A 86 -20.79 -16.65 -0.47
N LEU A 87 -20.75 -15.44 0.09
CA LEU A 87 -21.76 -14.99 1.07
C LEU A 87 -23.18 -14.94 0.51
N LEU A 88 -23.34 -14.66 -0.78
CA LEU A 88 -24.64 -14.42 -1.39
C LEU A 88 -25.22 -15.66 -2.10
N TRP A 89 -24.36 -16.61 -2.50
CA TRP A 89 -24.74 -17.84 -3.23
C TRP A 89 -24.42 -19.16 -2.51
N ASP A 90 -23.53 -19.21 -1.51
CA ASP A 90 -23.40 -20.40 -0.66
C ASP A 90 -24.50 -20.38 0.41
N ASN A 91 -25.52 -21.22 0.21
CA ASN A 91 -26.47 -21.52 1.28
C ASN A 91 -25.74 -22.33 2.36
N PRO A 92 -25.82 -21.96 3.65
CA PRO A 92 -25.36 -22.83 4.72
C PRO A 92 -26.24 -24.07 4.72
N THR A 93 -25.73 -25.12 4.06
CA THR A 93 -26.21 -26.51 4.07
C THR A 93 -27.69 -26.66 4.33
N GLU A 94 -28.47 -26.79 3.25
CA GLU A 94 -29.64 -27.64 3.28
C GLU A 94 -29.15 -29.02 3.72
N ASP A 95 -29.36 -29.31 5.00
CA ASP A 95 -29.11 -30.60 5.63
C ASP A 95 -30.00 -31.61 4.90
N ARG A 96 -29.44 -32.23 3.86
CA ARG A 96 -30.10 -33.26 3.09
C ARG A 96 -30.30 -34.47 4.00
N LYS A 97 -31.43 -34.49 4.69
CA LYS A 97 -31.98 -35.73 5.23
C LYS A 97 -32.38 -36.62 4.05
N PRO A 98 -31.76 -37.79 3.84
CA PRO A 98 -32.14 -38.67 2.74
C PRO A 98 -33.55 -39.20 2.97
N ALA A 99 -34.30 -39.27 1.87
CA ALA A 99 -35.68 -39.74 1.85
C ALA A 99 -35.83 -41.15 2.45
N SER A 100 -36.81 -41.29 3.34
CA SER A 100 -37.53 -42.53 3.62
C SER A 100 -38.93 -42.19 4.10
#